data_AF-A0A7L5X4H0-F1
#
_entry.id   AF-A0A7L5X4H0-F1
#
_cell.length_a   1.000
_cell.length_b   1.000
_cell.length_c   1.000
_cell.angle_alpha   90.00
_cell.angle_beta   90.00
_cell.angle_gamma   90.00
#
_symmetry.space_group_name_H-M   'P 1'
#
loop_
_entity.id
_entity.type
_entity.pdbx_description
1 polymer ?
#
loop_
_entity_poly.entity_id
_entity_poly.type
_entity_poly.pdbx_seq_one_letter_code
_entity_poly.pdbx_strand_id
1 'polypeptide(L)' 'MLKELLYAYSVISRARRYAGMAGVPLPLSLTEINEYLATHPVLIERDEFEAVIFALDDQYFQEQCV' A
#
# COMPACT_ATOMS: atom_id res chain seq x y z
N MET A 1 -7.86 1.61 -14.75
CA MET A 1 -6.49 1.99 -14.38
C MET A 1 -6.41 2.82 -13.09
N LEU A 2 -6.59 4.14 -13.07
CA LEU A 2 -6.40 4.93 -11.82
C LEU A 2 -7.34 4.52 -10.67
N LYS A 3 -8.60 4.18 -10.96
CA LYS A 3 -9.54 3.65 -9.96
C LYS A 3 -9.11 2.30 -9.38
N GLU A 4 -8.44 1.46 -10.17
CA GLU A 4 -7.96 0.15 -9.72
C GLU A 4 -6.76 0.29 -8.79
N LEU A 5 -5.85 1.22 -9.07
CA LEU A 5 -4.70 1.53 -8.22
C LEU A 5 -5.16 2.09 -6.86
N LEU A 6 -6.09 3.04 -6.86
CA LEU A 6 -6.65 3.56 -5.61
C LEU A 6 -7.41 2.49 -4.83
N TYR A 7 -8.16 1.63 -5.52
CA TYR A 7 -8.85 0.51 -4.88
C TYR A 7 -7.83 -0.47 -4.27
N ALA A 8 -6.80 -0.85 -5.01
CA ALA A 8 -5.75 -1.72 -4.50
C ALA A 8 -5.07 -1.14 -3.27
N TYR A 9 -4.67 0.13 -3.30
CA TYR A 9 -4.11 0.83 -2.14
C TYR A 9 -5.07 0.81 -0.95
N SER A 10 -6.37 1.05 -1.18
CA SER A 10 -7.38 0.99 -0.13
C SER A 10 -7.52 -0.39 0.51
N VAL A 11 -7.28 -1.47 -0.24
CA VAL A 11 -7.33 -2.84 0.27
C VAL A 11 -6.04 -3.19 1.02
N ILE A 12 -4.88 -2.93 0.40
CA ILE A 12 -3.55 -3.22 0.98
C ILE A 12 -3.34 -2.45 2.28
N SER A 13 -3.73 -1.17 2.33
CA SER A 13 -3.59 -0.32 3.52
C SER A 13 -4.36 -0.84 4.75
N ARG A 14 -5.36 -1.70 4.57
CA ARG A 14 -6.08 -2.34 5.70
C ARG A 14 -5.28 -3.45 6.37
N ALA A 15 -4.31 -4.02 5.67
CA ALA A 15 -3.37 -4.99 6.23
C ALA A 15 -2.18 -4.32 6.91
N ARG A 16 -2.15 -2.97 6.97
CA ARG A 16 -1.06 -2.21 7.57
C ARG A 16 -0.80 -2.69 9.00
N ARG A 17 0.47 -2.95 9.27
CA ARG A 17 0.95 -3.35 10.59
C ARG A 17 1.22 -2.12 11.44
N TYR A 18 1.06 -2.28 12.75
CA TYR A 18 1.28 -1.23 13.73
C TYR A 18 2.30 -1.70 14.77
N ALA A 19 3.17 -0.81 15.24
CA ALA A 19 4.24 -1.15 16.17
C ALA A 19 4.32 -0.20 17.36
N GLY A 20 4.90 -0.71 18.45
CA GLY A 20 5.12 0.03 19.69
C GLY A 20 3.84 0.23 20.52
N MET A 21 4.02 0.75 21.75
CA MET A 21 2.91 0.98 22.68
C MET A 21 1.93 2.06 22.22
N ALA A 22 2.39 2.99 21.37
CA ALA A 22 1.57 4.04 20.78
C ALA A 22 0.80 3.58 19.52
N GLY A 23 1.01 2.35 19.04
CA GLY A 23 0.37 1.83 17.84
C GLY A 23 0.70 2.64 16.59
N VAL A 24 1.99 2.93 16.37
CA VAL A 24 2.45 3.74 15.23
C VAL A 24 2.30 2.90 13.95
N PRO A 25 1.69 3.44 12.88
CA PRO A 25 1.61 2.74 11.60
C PRO A 25 3.01 2.46 11.04
N LEU A 26 3.22 1.23 10.57
CA LEU A 26 4.41 0.87 9.81
C LEU A 26 4.20 1.11 8.31
N PRO A 27 5.27 1.40 7.55
CA PRO A 27 5.22 1.43 6.09
C PRO A 27 4.71 0.09 5.53
N LEU A 28 4.00 0.17 4.41
CA LEU A 28 3.62 -1.02 3.66
C LEU A 28 4.88 -1.73 3.14
N SER A 29 4.85 -3.05 3.13
CA SER A 29 5.94 -3.88 2.64
C SER A 29 5.54 -4.62 1.37
N LEU A 30 6.54 -5.19 0.69
CA LEU A 30 6.29 -6.06 -0.45
C LEU A 30 5.42 -7.28 -0.10
N THR A 31 5.36 -7.69 1.17
CA THR A 31 4.54 -8.82 1.58
C THR A 31 3.05 -8.51 1.39
N GLU A 32 2.55 -7.36 1.88
CA GLU A 32 1.13 -7.02 1.71
C GLU A 32 0.76 -6.84 0.23
N ILE A 33 1.69 -6.32 -0.58
CA ILE A 33 1.52 -6.19 -2.04
C ILE A 33 1.44 -7.57 -2.70
N ASN A 34 2.34 -8.49 -2.36
CA ASN A 34 2.37 -9.84 -2.94
C ASN A 34 1.11 -10.64 -2.59
N GLU A 35 0.59 -10.52 -1.37
CA GLU A 35 -0.65 -11.14 -0.95
C GLU A 35 -1.86 -10.61 -1.74
N TYR A 36 -1.89 -9.30 -1.99
CA TYR A 36 -2.93 -8.70 -2.84
C TYR A 36 -2.85 -9.23 -4.27
N LEU A 37 -1.66 -9.21 -4.89
CA LEU A 37 -1.45 -9.67 -6.27
C LEU A 37 -1.71 -11.17 -6.45
N ALA A 38 -1.51 -11.99 -5.41
CA ALA A 38 -1.82 -13.43 -5.44
C ALA A 38 -3.32 -13.71 -5.63
N THR A 39 -4.18 -12.77 -5.24
CA THR A 39 -5.65 -12.92 -5.27
C THR A 39 -6.33 -12.00 -6.29
N HIS A 40 -5.64 -10.94 -6.74
CA HIS A 40 -6.16 -9.92 -7.64
C HIS A 40 -5.24 -9.79 -8.86
N PRO A 41 -5.54 -10.46 -9.98
CA PRO A 41 -4.78 -10.28 -11.21
C PRO A 41 -4.97 -8.84 -11.71
N VAL A 42 -3.86 -8.14 -11.95
CA VAL A 42 -3.81 -6.78 -12.48
C VAL A 42 -3.08 -6.78 -13.81
N LEU A 43 -3.51 -5.90 -14.72
CA LEU A 43 -2.94 -5.74 -16.07
C LEU A 43 -1.84 -4.67 -16.13
N ILE A 44 -1.31 -4.27 -14.97
CA ILE A 44 -0.26 -3.27 -14.81
C ILE A 44 1.05 -4.01 -14.56
N GLU A 45 2.16 -3.52 -15.10
CA GLU A 45 3.47 -4.09 -14.77
C GLU A 45 3.70 -4.01 -13.26
N ARG A 46 4.25 -5.10 -12.69
CA ARG A 46 4.40 -5.23 -11.25
C ARG A 46 5.21 -4.09 -10.65
N ASP A 47 6.30 -3.69 -11.30
CA ASP A 47 7.17 -2.61 -10.84
C ASP A 47 6.45 -1.26 -10.84
N GLU A 48 5.62 -0.98 -11.86
CA GLU A 48 4.79 0.23 -11.92
C GLU A 48 3.72 0.22 -10.83
N PHE A 49 3.05 -0.92 -10.62
CA PHE A 49 2.07 -1.10 -9.56
C PHE A 49 2.70 -0.88 -8.18
N GLU A 50 3.83 -1.52 -7.89
CA GLU A 50 4.59 -1.35 -6.64
C GLU A 50 4.98 0.11 -6.41
N ALA A 51 5.54 0.77 -7.42
CA ALA A 51 5.95 2.16 -7.33
C ALA A 51 4.77 3.10 -6.98
N VAL A 52 3.60 2.88 -7.58
CA VAL A 52 2.40 3.69 -7.27
C VAL A 52 1.90 3.42 -5.84
N ILE A 53 1.86 2.17 -5.41
CA ILE A 53 1.41 1.83 -4.04
C ILE A 53 2.34 2.45 -3.00
N PHE A 54 3.67 2.39 -3.21
CA PHE A 54 4.62 3.02 -2.31
C PHE A 54 4.55 4.55 -2.34
N ALA A 55 4.35 5.17 -3.51
CA ALA A 55 4.17 6.62 -3.58
C ALA A 55 2.93 7.10 -2.79
N LEU A 56 1.82 6.35 -2.87
CA LEU A 56 0.62 6.64 -2.07
C LEU A 56 0.85 6.42 -0.57
N ASP A 57 1.64 5.40 -0.21
CA ASP A 57 2.04 5.14 1.18
C ASP A 57 2.89 6.27 1.74
N ASP A 58 3.88 6.74 0.99
CA ASP A 58 4.74 7.86 1.37
C ASP A 58 3.92 9.15 1.57
N GLN A 59 2.95 9.42 0.70
CA GLN A 59 2.04 10.56 0.85
C GLN A 59 1.23 10.48 2.15
N TYR A 60 0.73 9.29 2.52
CA TYR A 60 0.02 9.08 3.79
C TYR A 60 0.87 9.46 5.01
N PHE A 61 2.16 9.10 5.01
CA PHE A 61 3.07 9.49 6.10
C PHE A 61 3.44 10.97 6.07
N GLN A 62 3.57 11.57 4.88
CA GLN A 62 3.82 13.01 4.76
C GLN A 62 2.68 13.85 5.33
N GLU A 63 1.42 13.45 5.10
CA GLU A 63 0.24 14.14 5.62
C GLU A 63 0.08 14.03 7.14
N GLN A 64 0.63 12.97 7.75
CA GLN A 64 0.56 12.75 9.21
C GLN A 64 1.66 13.42 10.01
N CYS A 65 2.75 13.84 9.36
CA CYS A 65 3.83 14.59 10.00
C CYS A 65 3.51 16.08 10.22
N VAL A 66 2.21 16.45 10.23
CA VAL A 66 1.70 17.82 10.45
C VAL A 66 1.07 17.94 11.83
#